data_AF-A0A6C0J1L3-F1
#
_entry.id   AF-A0A6C0J1L3-F1
#
_cell.length_a   1.000
_cell.length_b   1.000
_cell.length_c   1.000
_cell.angle_alpha   90.00
_cell.angle_beta   90.00
_cell.angle_gamma   90.00
#
_symmetry.space_group_name_H-M   'P 1'
#
loop_
_entity.id
_entity.type
_entity.pdbx_description
1 polymer ?
#
loop_
_entity_poly.entity_id
_entity_poly.type
_entity_poly.pdbx_seq_one_letter_code
_entity_poly.pdbx_strand_id
1 'polypeptide(L)' 'MGDTHIYSDHIEAVKTQIKRIPYKFPTIKIPNINKIEELSELNVDDFILENYISDKAIKAKMVA' A
#
# COMPACT_ATOMS: atom_id res chain seq x y z
N MET A 1 -9.84 5.11 -14.26
CA MET A 1 -8.70 4.41 -14.89
C MET A 1 -8.97 4.29 -16.38
N GLY A 2 -7.94 4.27 -17.23
CA GLY A 2 -8.05 4.07 -18.69
C GLY A 2 -8.02 2.59 -19.04
N ASP A 3 -6.85 2.09 -19.46
CA ASP A 3 -6.61 0.65 -19.55
C ASP A 3 -6.32 0.07 -18.15
N THR A 4 -7.10 -0.93 -17.75
CA THR A 4 -6.95 -1.63 -16.47
C THR A 4 -6.95 -3.13 -16.75
N HIS A 5 -5.82 -3.80 -16.54
CA HIS A 5 -5.63 -5.20 -16.87
C HIS A 5 -4.84 -5.95 -15.79
N ILE A 6 -4.85 -7.28 -15.88
CA ILE A 6 -4.06 -8.20 -15.05
C ILE A 6 -3.10 -8.93 -15.99
N TYR A 7 -1.80 -8.90 -15.69
CA TYR A 7 -0.82 -9.69 -16.43
C TYR A 7 -1.12 -11.19 -16.27
N SER A 8 -0.90 -11.98 -17.33
CA SER A 8 -1.16 -13.42 -17.31
C SER A 8 -0.42 -14.13 -16.17
N ASP A 9 0.82 -13.73 -15.90
CA ASP A 9 1.66 -14.25 -14.80
C ASP A 9 1.14 -13.89 -13.39
N HIS A 10 0.15 -12.98 -13.28
CA HIS A 10 -0.40 -12.52 -11.99
C HIS A 10 -1.75 -13.15 -11.66
N ILE A 11 -2.38 -13.89 -12.57
CA ILE A 11 -3.74 -14.42 -12.40
C ILE A 11 -3.86 -15.27 -11.12
N GLU A 12 -2.92 -16.18 -10.87
CA GLU A 12 -2.95 -17.04 -9.69
C GLU A 12 -2.70 -16.27 -8.37
N ALA A 13 -1.87 -15.22 -8.42
CA ALA A 13 -1.65 -14.33 -7.27
C ALA A 13 -2.95 -13.58 -6.91
N VAL A 14 -3.65 -13.05 -7.92
CA VAL A 14 -4.95 -12.36 -7.72
C VAL A 14 -6.00 -13.33 -7.20
N LYS A 15 -6.13 -14.53 -7.78
CA LYS A 15 -7.06 -15.58 -7.29
C LYS A 15 -6.80 -15.95 -5.83
N THR A 16 -5.55 -15.90 -5.38
CA THR A 16 -5.21 -16.11 -3.97
C THR A 16 -5.63 -14.92 -3.11
N GLN A 17 -5.38 -13.68 -3.57
CA GLN A 17 -5.73 -12.46 -2.84
C GLN A 17 -7.25 -12.32 -2.65
N ILE A 18 -8.07 -12.61 -3.66
CA ILE A 18 -9.54 -12.44 -3.58
C ILE A 18 -10.23 -13.41 -2.60
N LYS A 19 -9.51 -14.44 -2.12
CA LYS A 19 -10.02 -15.37 -1.09
C LYS A 19 -9.76 -14.88 0.33
N ARG A 20 -8.96 -13.83 0.52
CA ARG A 20 -8.63 -13.28 1.83
C ARG A 20 -9.76 -12.42 2.38
N ILE A 21 -9.90 -12.39 3.69
CA ILE A 21 -10.85 -11.52 4.39
C ILE A 21 -10.11 -10.24 4.78
N PRO A 22 -10.56 -9.05 4.33
CA PRO A 22 -9.89 -7.80 4.68
C PRO A 22 -9.89 -7.52 6.19
N TYR A 23 -8.77 -7.01 6.68
CA TYR A 23 -8.68 -6.42 8.02
C TYR A 23 -9.17 -4.97 8.01
N LYS A 24 -9.38 -4.41 9.20
CA LYS A 24 -9.62 -2.97 9.35
C LYS A 24 -8.43 -2.18 8.79
N PHE A 25 -8.71 -1.06 8.13
CA PHE A 25 -7.65 -0.17 7.66
C PHE A 25 -6.80 0.37 8.83
N PRO A 26 -5.48 0.54 8.62
CA PRO A 26 -4.62 1.19 9.57
C PRO A 26 -4.93 2.69 9.67
N THR A 27 -4.26 3.37 10.59
CA THR A 27 -4.23 4.84 10.66
C THR A 27 -2.82 5.33 10.40
N ILE A 28 -2.67 6.32 9.53
CA ILE A 28 -1.41 7.06 9.38
C ILE A 28 -1.46 8.30 10.27
N LYS A 29 -0.43 8.47 11.10
CA LYS A 29 -0.15 9.73 11.79
C LYS A 29 0.97 10.44 11.04
N ILE A 30 0.74 11.71 10.78
CA ILE A 30 1.70 12.63 10.16
C ILE A 30 1.98 13.78 11.13
N PRO A 31 3.15 14.43 11.05
CA PRO A 31 3.42 15.63 11.83
C PRO A 31 2.45 16.75 11.46
N ASN A 32 2.24 17.68 12.40
CA ASN A 32 1.50 18.90 12.12
C ASN A 32 2.34 19.80 11.22
N ILE A 33 1.85 20.05 10.01
CA ILE A 33 2.50 20.92 9.04
C ILE A 33 1.78 22.26 9.07
N ASN A 34 2.49 23.31 9.48
CA ASN A 34 1.93 24.65 9.62
C ASN A 34 2.20 25.53 8.40
N LYS A 35 3.26 25.21 7.66
CA LYS A 35 3.70 25.95 6.47
C LYS A 35 4.07 25.01 5.34
N ILE A 36 3.98 25.50 4.10
CA ILE A 36 4.17 24.65 2.93
C ILE A 36 5.63 24.25 2.72
N GLU A 37 6.58 25.05 3.20
CA GLU A 37 8.02 24.79 3.10
C GLU A 37 8.43 23.54 3.91
N GLU A 38 7.76 23.29 5.04
CA GLU A 38 7.99 22.13 5.92
C GLU A 38 7.72 20.80 5.22
N LEU A 39 6.91 20.78 4.14
CA LEU A 39 6.66 19.57 3.35
C LEU A 39 7.94 19.00 2.71
N SER A 40 8.89 19.87 2.35
CA SER A 40 10.16 19.47 1.74
C SER A 40 11.16 18.90 2.74
N GLU A 41 10.89 19.04 4.04
CA GLU A 41 11.75 18.58 5.13
C GLU A 41 11.30 17.22 5.69
N LEU A 42 10.12 16.73 5.28
CA LEU A 42 9.57 15.45 5.74
C LEU A 42 10.43 14.26 5.30
N ASN A 43 10.67 13.36 6.25
CA ASN A 43 11.36 12.10 6.04
C ASN A 43 10.40 10.93 6.21
N VAL A 44 10.81 9.74 5.76
CA VAL A 44 10.00 8.51 5.86
C VAL A 44 9.63 8.19 7.31
N ASP A 45 10.54 8.44 8.24
CA ASP A 45 10.35 8.14 9.67
C ASP A 45 9.31 9.06 10.35
N ASP A 46 8.90 10.16 9.71
CA ASP A 46 7.85 11.06 10.22
C ASP A 46 6.43 10.48 10.02
N PHE A 47 6.29 9.43 9.20
CA PHE A 47 5.02 8.79 8.90
C PHE A 47 4.84 7.53 9.74
N ILE A 48 3.99 7.60 10.76
CA ILE A 48 3.76 6.48 11.67
C ILE A 48 2.50 5.73 11.24
N LEU A 49 2.67 4.46 10.89
CA LEU A 49 1.58 3.56 10.54
C LEU A 49 1.13 2.75 11.76
N GLU A 50 -0.06 3.06 12.27
CA GLU A 50 -0.62 2.40 13.46
C GLU A 50 -1.67 1.36 13.08
N ASN A 51 -1.70 0.25 13.82
CA ASN A 51 -2.67 -0.84 13.68
C ASN A 51 -2.69 -1.48 12.28
N TYR A 52 -1.55 -1.53 11.60
CA TYR A 52 -1.44 -2.23 10.33
C TYR A 52 -1.36 -3.74 10.53
N ILE A 53 -2.42 -4.41 10.11
CA ILE A 53 -2.53 -5.87 10.10
C ILE A 53 -2.72 -6.29 8.65
N SER A 54 -1.88 -7.20 8.18
CA SER A 54 -1.93 -7.70 6.81
C SER A 54 -1.61 -9.18 6.74
N ASP A 55 -2.14 -9.83 5.71
CA ASP A 55 -1.72 -11.17 5.34
C ASP A 55 -0.29 -11.18 4.78
N LYS A 56 0.33 -12.35 4.73
CA LYS A 56 1.65 -12.54 4.10
C LYS A 56 1.65 -12.03 2.65
N ALA A 57 2.76 -11.42 2.25
CA ALA A 57 2.96 -10.94 0.88
C ALA A 57 2.77 -12.08 -0.15
N ILE A 58 2.04 -11.79 -1.22
CA ILE A 58 1.93 -12.67 -2.39
C ILE A 58 2.92 -12.13 -3.42
N LYS A 59 3.84 -12.98 -3.90
CA LYS A 59 4.82 -12.59 -4.91
C LYS A 59 4.20 -12.60 -6.30
N ALA A 60 4.37 -11.50 -7.03
CA ALA A 60 4.04 -11.36 -8.45
C ALA A 60 5.24 -10.70 -9.14
N LYS A 61 5.64 -11.19 -10.31
CA LYS A 61 6.82 -10.69 -11.03
C LYS A 61 6.50 -9.39 -11.75
N MET A 62 7.39 -8.40 -11.73
CA MET A 62 7.28 -7.28 -12.65
C MET A 62 7.44 -7.78 -14.09
N VAL A 63 6.52 -7.41 -14.98
CA VAL A 63 6.62 -7.70 -16.42
C VAL A 63 7.21 -6.46 -17.08
N ALA A 64 8.40 -6.61 -17.66
CA ALA A 64 9.15 -5.55 -18.33
C ALA A 64 8.81 -5.49 -19.83
#